data_AF-A0A1D1VSW4-F1
#
_entry.id   AF-A0A1D1VSW4-F1
#
_cell.length_a   1.000
_cell.length_b   1.000
_cell.length_c   1.000
_cell.angle_alpha   90.00
_cell.angle_beta   90.00
_cell.angle_gamma   90.00
#
_symmetry.space_group_name_H-M   'P 1'
#
loop_
_entity.id
_entity.type
_entity.pdbx_description
1 polymer ?
#
loop_
_entity_poly.entity_id
_entity_poly.type
_entity_poly.pdbx_seq_one_letter_code
_entity_poly.pdbx_strand_id
1 'polypeptide(L)'
;MTKVLLMTFIGLVVAMLLAQHALSAPVAPKEAVNTISICIANCAQCHDILGDVFEHRKCSRDCVRNRGTIIPDCTSPIAIKKYLILSTLGEMLSS
;
A
#
# COMPACT_ATOMS: atom_id res chain seq x y z
N MET A 1 8.47 -44.14 37.43
CA MET A 1 7.38 -43.65 36.56
C MET A 1 7.32 -42.12 36.47
N THR A 2 7.42 -41.38 37.58
CA THR A 2 7.39 -39.89 37.61
C THR A 2 8.44 -39.20 36.74
N LYS A 3 9.68 -39.71 36.68
CA LYS A 3 10.76 -39.15 35.84
C LYS A 3 10.50 -39.31 34.33
N VAL A 4 9.87 -40.42 33.92
CA VAL A 4 9.52 -40.67 32.51
C VAL A 4 8.40 -39.74 32.08
N LEU A 5 7.40 -39.54 32.95
CA LEU A 5 6.30 -38.60 32.71
C LEU A 5 6.80 -37.14 32.58
N LEU A 6 7.78 -36.76 33.40
CA LEU A 6 8.41 -35.44 33.34
C LEU A 6 9.18 -35.22 32.03
N MET A 7 9.95 -36.23 31.58
CA MET A 7 10.71 -36.17 30.33
C MET A 7 9.79 -36.05 29.11
N THR A 8 8.68 -36.80 29.08
CA THR A 8 7.69 -36.70 28.00
C THR A 8 7.00 -35.33 27.97
N PHE A 9 6.73 -34.73 29.13
CA PHE A 9 6.12 -33.41 29.21
C PHE A 9 7.06 -32.31 28.70
N ILE A 10 8.34 -32.36 29.10
CA ILE A 10 9.37 -31.42 28.62
C ILE A 10 9.54 -31.52 27.10
N GLY A 11 9.57 -32.74 26.55
CA GLY A 11 9.66 -32.95 25.10
C GLY A 11 8.49 -32.33 24.33
N LEU A 12 7.26 -32.48 24.84
CA LEU A 12 6.05 -31.88 24.26
C LEU A 12 6.10 -30.34 24.28
N VAL A 13 6.55 -29.74 25.37
CA VAL A 13 6.68 -28.29 25.50
C VAL A 13 7.72 -27.73 24.51
N VAL A 14 8.88 -28.38 24.38
CA VAL A 14 9.93 -27.96 23.43
C VAL A 14 9.44 -28.07 21.98
N ALA A 15 8.73 -29.14 21.62
CA ALA A 15 8.16 -29.30 20.28
C ALA A 15 7.14 -28.20 19.94
N MET A 16 6.30 -27.80 20.88
CA MET A 16 5.35 -26.69 20.70
C MET A 16 6.05 -25.34 20.54
N LEU A 17 7.10 -25.07 21.31
CA LEU A 17 7.89 -23.83 21.22
C LEU A 17 8.63 -23.69 19.88
N LEU A 18 9.14 -24.79 19.34
CA LEU A 18 9.80 -24.79 18.03
C LEU A 18 8.80 -24.55 16.89
N ALA A 19 7.56 -25.02 17.01
CA ALA A 19 6.51 -24.80 16.01
C ALA A 19 6.08 -23.33 15.88
N GLN A 20 6.32 -22.48 16.89
CA GLN A 20 5.93 -21.06 16.88
C GLN A 20 6.80 -20.19 15.96
N HIS A 21 7.98 -20.64 15.54
CA HIS A 21 8.90 -19.84 14.74
C HIS A 21 8.67 -19.93 13.22
N ALA A 22 7.78 -20.84 12.76
CA ALA A 22 7.53 -21.06 11.34
C ALA A 22 6.48 -20.10 10.73
N LEU A 23 5.85 -19.24 11.53
CA LEU A 23 4.69 -18.42 11.12
C LEU A 23 4.90 -16.93 11.37
N SER A 24 5.98 -16.36 10.84
CA SER A 24 6.20 -14.91 10.80
C SER A 24 6.41 -14.42 9.37
N ALA A 25 5.43 -14.69 8.50
CA ALA A 25 5.31 -13.90 7.27
C ALA A 25 4.75 -12.52 7.64
N PRO A 26 5.34 -11.41 7.20
CA PRO A 26 4.78 -10.07 7.42
C PRO A 26 3.49 -9.95 6.61
N VAL A 27 2.34 -10.19 7.25
CA VAL A 27 1.03 -9.92 6.66
C VAL A 27 0.85 -8.41 6.67
N ALA A 28 0.91 -7.77 5.50
CA ALA A 28 0.57 -6.37 5.38
C ALA A 28 -0.87 -6.17 5.95
N PRO A 29 -1.10 -5.15 6.80
CA PRO A 29 -2.42 -4.92 7.37
C PRO A 29 -3.44 -4.73 6.24
N LYS A 30 -4.58 -5.43 6.33
CA LYS A 30 -5.65 -5.41 5.30
C LYS A 30 -6.08 -3.99 4.90
N GLU A 31 -5.98 -3.03 5.82
CA GLU A 31 -6.25 -1.62 5.54
C GLU A 31 -5.30 -1.01 4.51
N ALA A 32 -4.00 -1.32 4.54
CA ALA A 32 -3.03 -0.75 3.62
C ALA A 32 -3.27 -1.19 2.16
N VAL A 33 -3.76 -2.42 1.97
CA VAL A 33 -4.13 -2.93 0.64
C VAL A 33 -5.38 -2.22 0.12
N ASN A 34 -6.33 -1.89 1.00
CA ASN A 34 -7.57 -1.20 0.64
C ASN A 34 -7.31 0.25 0.22
N THR A 35 -6.41 0.96 0.88
CA THR A 35 -6.15 2.38 0.54
C THR A 35 -5.44 2.52 -0.82
N ILE A 36 -4.55 1.58 -1.17
CA ILE A 36 -3.88 1.58 -2.48
C ILE A 36 -4.90 1.36 -3.60
N SER A 37 -5.81 0.40 -3.47
CA SER A 37 -6.82 0.12 -4.50
C SER A 37 -7.76 1.31 -4.71
N ILE A 38 -8.20 1.96 -3.64
CA ILE A 38 -9.01 3.19 -3.71
C ILE A 38 -8.24 4.31 -4.43
N CYS A 39 -6.97 4.52 -4.08
CA CYS A 39 -6.12 5.52 -4.73
C CYS A 39 -6.00 5.29 -6.24
N ILE A 40 -5.71 4.05 -6.66
CA ILE A 40 -5.58 3.69 -8.08
C ILE A 40 -6.92 3.86 -8.81
N ALA A 41 -8.04 3.47 -8.19
CA ALA A 41 -9.37 3.66 -8.78
C ALA A 41 -9.68 5.14 -9.03
N ASN A 42 -9.29 6.04 -8.11
CA ASN A 42 -9.43 7.48 -8.32
C ASN A 42 -8.49 7.98 -9.43
N CYS A 43 -7.26 7.48 -9.56
CA CYS A 43 -6.39 7.81 -10.70
C CYS A 43 -7.01 7.40 -12.05
N ALA A 44 -7.76 6.30 -12.12
CA ALA A 44 -8.50 5.91 -13.32
C ALA A 44 -9.66 6.88 -13.60
N GLN A 45 -10.48 7.18 -12.59
CA GLN A 45 -11.60 8.13 -12.74
C GLN A 45 -11.13 9.52 -13.19
N CYS A 46 -10.03 10.03 -12.63
CA CYS A 46 -9.49 11.33 -13.00
C CYS A 46 -9.04 11.33 -14.47
N HIS A 47 -8.43 10.24 -14.94
CA HIS A 47 -8.07 10.07 -16.34
C HIS A 47 -9.31 10.00 -17.25
N ASP A 48 -10.37 9.31 -16.84
CA ASP A 48 -11.60 9.22 -17.65
C ASP A 48 -12.28 10.58 -17.85
N ILE A 49 -12.19 11.47 -16.84
CA ILE A 49 -12.76 12.82 -16.88
C ILE A 49 -11.87 13.79 -17.68
N LEU A 50 -10.56 13.75 -17.43
CA LEU A 50 -9.62 14.75 -17.95
C LEU A 50 -8.99 14.33 -19.29
N GLY A 51 -8.96 13.03 -19.56
CA GLY A 51 -8.28 12.44 -20.72
C GLY A 51 -6.78 12.66 -20.68
N ASP A 52 -6.21 12.91 -21.85
CA ASP A 52 -4.77 12.94 -22.08
C ASP A 52 -4.02 14.04 -21.32
N VAL A 53 -4.69 15.05 -20.76
CA VAL A 53 -4.03 16.10 -19.96
C VAL A 53 -3.66 15.63 -18.55
N PHE A 54 -4.12 14.45 -18.14
CA PHE A 54 -3.84 13.84 -16.84
C PHE A 54 -2.85 12.67 -16.95
N GLU A 55 -1.73 12.78 -16.24
CA GLU A 55 -0.70 11.75 -16.17
C GLU A 55 -1.11 10.57 -15.28
N HIS A 56 -1.97 9.70 -15.81
CA HIS A 56 -2.45 8.51 -15.11
C HIS A 56 -1.30 7.64 -14.56
N ARG A 57 -0.25 7.40 -15.35
CA ARG A 57 0.90 6.59 -14.90
C ARG A 57 1.65 7.22 -13.73
N LYS A 58 1.74 8.55 -13.67
CA LYS A 58 2.37 9.27 -12.55
C LYS A 58 1.54 9.11 -11.28
N CYS A 59 0.24 9.33 -11.38
CA CYS A 59 -0.73 9.16 -10.30
C CYS A 59 -0.68 7.73 -9.70
N SER A 60 -0.82 6.71 -10.54
CA SER A 60 -0.87 5.31 -10.10
C SER A 60 0.44 4.86 -9.44
N ARG A 61 1.60 5.35 -9.91
CA ARG A 61 2.91 5.08 -9.26
C ARG A 61 3.01 5.73 -7.89
N ASP A 62 2.51 6.97 -7.75
CA ASP A 62 2.51 7.66 -6.47
C ASP A 62 1.58 6.97 -5.45
N CYS A 63 0.44 6.42 -5.89
CA CYS A 63 -0.42 5.59 -5.03
C CYS A 63 0.34 4.40 -4.42
N VAL A 64 1.11 3.66 -5.23
CA VAL A 64 1.90 2.51 -4.74
C VAL A 64 3.03 2.99 -3.82
N ARG A 65 3.77 4.02 -4.24
CA ARG A 65 4.90 4.58 -3.48
C ARG A 65 4.46 5.07 -2.09
N ASN A 66 3.33 5.75 -2.02
CA ASN A 66 2.82 6.36 -0.80
C ASN A 66 1.83 5.47 -0.05
N ARG A 67 1.64 4.22 -0.48
CA ARG A 67 0.69 3.25 0.10
C ARG A 67 -0.75 3.79 0.18
N GLY A 68 -1.15 4.58 -0.83
CA GLY A 68 -2.48 5.17 -0.91
C GLY A 68 -2.78 6.26 0.11
N THR A 69 -1.80 6.74 0.88
CA THR A 69 -2.04 7.76 1.93
C THR A 69 -2.54 9.10 1.39
N ILE A 70 -2.31 9.39 0.11
CA ILE A 70 -2.79 10.58 -0.59
C ILE A 70 -3.65 10.12 -1.75
N ILE A 71 -4.97 10.24 -1.61
CA ILE A 71 -5.96 9.88 -2.65
C ILE A 71 -6.32 11.16 -3.41
N PRO A 72 -6.17 11.19 -4.74
CA PRO A 72 -6.58 12.36 -5.53
C PRO A 72 -8.10 12.48 -5.59
N ASP A 73 -8.60 13.70 -5.43
CA ASP A 73 -10.00 14.06 -5.71
C ASP A 73 -10.08 14.68 -7.11
N CYS A 74 -10.72 13.97 -8.04
CA CYS A 74 -10.83 14.39 -9.44
C CYS A 74 -11.64 15.67 -9.64
N THR A 75 -12.40 16.09 -8.63
CA THR A 75 -13.19 17.34 -8.66
C THR A 75 -12.41 18.54 -8.12
N SER A 76 -11.26 18.31 -7.48
CA SER A 76 -10.42 19.35 -6.89
C SER A 76 -9.18 19.62 -7.74
N PRO A 77 -9.11 20.77 -8.44
CA PRO A 77 -7.96 21.14 -9.28
C PRO A 77 -6.64 21.16 -8.48
N ILE A 78 -6.71 21.49 -7.20
CA ILE A 78 -5.56 21.54 -6.29
C ILE A 78 -5.02 20.13 -6.04
N ALA A 79 -5.91 19.15 -5.85
CA ALA A 79 -5.53 17.76 -5.58
C ALA A 79 -4.91 17.07 -6.81
N ILE A 80 -5.37 17.42 -8.02
CA ILE A 80 -4.88 16.83 -9.28
C ILE A 80 -3.75 17.61 -9.95
N LYS A 81 -3.46 18.86 -9.51
CA LYS A 81 -2.47 19.76 -10.14
C LYS A 81 -1.14 19.06 -10.46
N LYS A 82 -0.64 18.26 -9.51
CA LYS A 82 0.64 17.52 -9.63
C LYS A 82 0.69 16.52 -10.80
N TYR A 83 -0.48 16.08 -11.26
CA TYR A 83 -0.65 15.07 -12.30
C TYR A 83 -1.12 15.67 -13.62
N LEU A 84 -1.30 16.99 -13.72
CA LEU A 84 -1.65 17.62 -14.99
C LEU A 84 -0.38 17.87 -15.82
N ILE A 85 -0.40 17.51 -17.10
CA ILE A 85 0.74 17.75 -18.01
C ILE A 85 1.05 19.26 -18.11
N LEU A 86 0.03 20.12 -18.04
CA LEU A 86 0.24 21.58 -18.09
C LEU A 86 1.03 22.11 -16.88
N SER A 87 1.03 21.41 -15.74
CA SER A 87 1.76 21.83 -14.55
C SER A 87 3.28 21.83 -14.75
N THR A 88 3.82 20.97 -15.63
CA THR A 88 5.26 20.95 -15.93
C THR A 88 5.71 22.16 -16.72
N LEU A 89 4.82 22.80 -17.50
CA LEU A 89 5.13 24.02 -18.22
C LEU A 89 5.21 25.24 -17.26
N GLY A 90 4.36 25.25 -16.23
CA GLY A 90 4.35 26.30 -15.21
C GLY A 90 5.57 26.28 -14.29
N GLU A 91 6.08 25.09 -13.93
CA GLU A 91 7.32 24.94 -13.14
C GLU A 91 8.58 25.35 -13.93
N MET A 92 8.61 25.14 -15.25
CA MET A 92 9.72 25.62 -16.10
C MET A 92 9.70 27.13 -16.37
N LEU A 93 8.53 27.77 -16.33
CA LEU A 93 8.37 29.23 -16.51
C LEU A 93 8.50 30.03 -15.20
N SER A 94 8.64 29.36 -14.06
CA SER A 94 8.81 29.98 -12.74
C SER A 94 10.20 29.73 -12.11
N SER A 95 11.14 29.18 -12.89
CA SER A 95 12.57 29.03 -12.54
C SER A 95 13.45 29.97 -13.35
#